data_AF-A0A9P4WLC8-F1
#
_entry.id   AF-A0A9P4WLC8-F1
#
_cell.length_a   1.000
_cell.length_b   1.000
_cell.length_c   1.000
_cell.angle_alpha   90.00
_cell.angle_beta   90.00
_cell.angle_gamma   90.00
#
_symmetry.space_group_name_H-M   'P 1'
#
loop_
_entity.id
_entity.type
_entity.pdbx_description
1 polymer ?
#
loop_
_entity_poly.entity_id
_entity_poly.type
_entity_poly.pdbx_seq_one_letter_code
_entity_poly.pdbx_strand_id
1 'polypeptide(L)'
;MVRSLHIILSSAALATAHSWLGCTDQDNKLIIEWMKGNATKYEKPGDPFVDTFAPGLAVFCHGWPRAKHNPGNWIDESSNYLWDIAAQELKGDTHACHPSQRSPTYFTEENAYMATAKPGGSIKLMFGGNGHSRGANVDGGDPGKSIVYWKGKKEMEIEDIKEFTKENKLKEIGFAEEAFVWPKDPNVKSPTEGLLDKGNWMTVDMPKDMEKGRHMMVWVWEYGGKPRWSTCFDVMIK
;
A
#
# COMPACT_ATOMS: atom_id res chain seq x y z
N MET A 1 -23.73 11.71 52.86
CA MET A 1 -22.72 10.95 52.09
C MET A 1 -22.86 11.32 50.62
N VAL A 2 -21.97 12.17 50.11
CA VAL A 2 -21.94 12.57 48.69
C VAL A 2 -21.12 11.50 47.96
N ARG A 3 -21.74 10.70 47.09
CA ARG A 3 -21.03 9.75 46.24
C ARG A 3 -20.48 10.49 45.03
N SER A 4 -19.16 10.72 45.02
CA SER A 4 -18.42 11.21 43.87
C SER A 4 -18.48 10.21 42.72
N LEU A 5 -19.17 10.57 41.65
CA LEU A 5 -19.18 9.85 40.39
C LEU A 5 -17.83 10.12 39.69
N HIS A 6 -16.96 9.12 39.66
CA HIS A 6 -15.72 9.18 38.87
C HIS A 6 -16.09 9.00 37.40
N ILE A 7 -16.15 10.09 36.66
CA ILE A 7 -16.19 10.04 35.20
C ILE A 7 -14.80 9.60 34.75
N ILE A 8 -14.64 8.30 34.50
CA ILE A 8 -13.50 7.78 33.77
C ILE A 8 -13.72 8.19 32.31
N LEU A 9 -13.06 9.27 31.89
CA LEU A 9 -12.86 9.55 30.46
C LEU A 9 -11.97 8.42 29.92
N SER A 10 -12.58 7.36 29.43
CA SER A 10 -11.88 6.40 28.57
C SER A 10 -11.61 7.10 27.25
N SER A 11 -10.41 7.66 27.11
CA SER A 11 -9.86 8.12 25.85
C SER A 11 -9.75 6.92 24.91
N ALA A 12 -10.82 6.62 24.17
CA ALA A 12 -10.74 5.76 23.01
C ALA A 12 -9.81 6.48 22.02
N ALA A 13 -8.56 6.03 21.92
CA ALA A 13 -7.72 6.37 20.79
C ALA A 13 -8.44 5.84 19.54
N LEU A 14 -9.11 6.74 18.82
CA LEU A 14 -9.60 6.45 17.48
C LEU A 14 -8.35 6.19 16.66
N ALA A 15 -8.02 4.92 16.45
CA ALA A 15 -6.97 4.53 15.52
C ALA A 15 -7.40 5.06 14.15
N THR A 16 -6.77 6.13 13.68
CA THR A 16 -7.12 6.73 12.40
C THR A 16 -6.72 5.75 11.30
N ALA A 17 -7.63 5.47 10.37
CA ALA A 17 -7.34 4.70 9.17
C ALA A 17 -6.08 5.24 8.47
N HIS A 18 -5.09 4.39 8.26
CA HIS A 18 -3.84 4.76 7.59
C HIS A 18 -3.32 3.63 6.73
N SER A 19 -2.69 3.98 5.60
CA SER A 19 -2.17 3.02 4.64
C SER A 19 -0.92 3.54 3.94
N TRP A 20 -0.08 2.61 3.51
CA TRP A 20 1.13 2.89 2.74
C TRP A 20 1.42 1.73 1.79
N LEU A 21 2.25 2.02 0.78
CA LEU A 21 2.76 1.01 -0.12
C LEU A 21 3.93 0.26 0.55
N GLY A 22 3.80 -1.06 0.65
CA GLY A 22 4.80 -1.96 1.23
C GLY A 22 5.82 -2.46 0.23
N CYS A 23 5.32 -2.89 -0.92
CA CYS A 23 6.11 -3.41 -2.04
C CYS A 23 5.58 -2.84 -3.36
N THR A 24 6.49 -2.54 -4.29
CA THR A 24 6.15 -2.01 -5.62
C THR A 24 6.25 -3.06 -6.73
N ASP A 25 6.80 -4.25 -6.46
CA ASP A 25 6.77 -5.38 -7.39
C ASP A 25 6.78 -6.72 -6.64
N GLN A 26 5.62 -7.17 -6.19
CA GLN A 26 5.48 -8.44 -5.47
C GLN A 26 5.37 -9.64 -6.43
N ASP A 27 6.15 -10.70 -6.17
CA ASP A 27 5.91 -12.01 -6.76
C ASP A 27 4.78 -12.76 -6.04
N ASN A 28 3.57 -12.63 -6.58
CA ASN A 28 2.40 -13.32 -6.06
C ASN A 28 2.40 -14.83 -6.33
N LYS A 29 3.17 -15.35 -7.29
CA LYS A 29 3.16 -16.80 -7.56
C LYS A 29 3.84 -17.56 -6.43
N LEU A 30 5.02 -17.08 -6.03
CA LEU A 30 5.80 -17.71 -4.97
C LEU A 30 5.11 -17.60 -3.61
N ILE A 31 4.51 -16.46 -3.28
CA ILE A 31 3.81 -16.31 -2.00
C ILE A 31 2.55 -17.17 -1.93
N ILE A 32 1.78 -17.28 -3.03
CA ILE A 32 0.59 -18.14 -3.08
C ILE A 32 0.99 -19.62 -2.93
N GLU A 33 2.06 -20.06 -3.60
CA GLU A 33 2.57 -21.43 -3.44
C GLU A 33 3.08 -21.70 -2.02
N TRP A 34 3.85 -20.76 -1.45
CA TRP A 34 4.29 -20.83 -0.05
C TRP A 34 3.11 -20.90 0.91
N MET A 35 2.09 -20.08 0.70
CA MET A 35 0.87 -20.08 1.50
C MET A 35 0.12 -21.39 1.37
N LYS A 36 -0.08 -21.93 0.15
CA LYS A 36 -0.72 -23.24 -0.08
C LYS A 36 0.01 -24.38 0.63
N GLY A 37 1.34 -24.39 0.58
CA GLY A 37 2.17 -25.41 1.23
C GLY A 37 2.15 -25.35 2.76
N ASN A 38 1.88 -24.17 3.34
CA ASN A 38 1.83 -23.99 4.79
C ASN A 38 0.38 -23.92 5.34
N ALA A 39 -0.64 -23.77 4.48
CA ALA A 39 -2.05 -23.60 4.85
C ALA A 39 -2.63 -24.73 5.71
N THR A 40 -2.12 -25.96 5.59
CA THR A 40 -2.58 -27.11 6.41
C THR A 40 -2.24 -26.96 7.90
N LYS A 41 -1.48 -25.93 8.30
CA LYS A 41 -1.21 -25.57 9.70
C LYS A 41 -2.13 -24.47 10.24
N TYR A 42 -3.03 -23.90 9.40
CA TYR A 42 -3.74 -22.64 9.67
C TYR A 42 -5.27 -22.75 9.46
N GLU A 43 -5.89 -23.79 10.01
CA GLU A 43 -7.32 -24.11 9.84
C GLU A 43 -8.22 -23.67 11.01
N LYS A 44 -7.65 -23.33 12.17
CA LYS A 44 -8.40 -23.04 13.40
C LYS A 44 -8.43 -21.54 13.72
N PRO A 45 -9.53 -21.04 14.33
CA PRO A 45 -9.54 -19.72 14.93
C PRO A 45 -8.39 -19.58 15.94
N GLY A 46 -7.50 -18.61 15.71
CA GLY A 46 -6.29 -18.39 16.52
C GLY A 46 -5.00 -18.94 15.92
N ASP A 47 -5.05 -19.62 14.77
CA ASP A 47 -3.85 -20.06 14.07
C ASP A 47 -3.04 -18.85 13.52
N PRO A 48 -1.70 -18.97 13.38
CA PRO A 48 -0.84 -17.88 12.96
C PRO A 48 -1.26 -17.26 11.63
N PHE A 49 -1.39 -15.94 11.63
CA PHE A 49 -1.75 -15.14 10.48
C PHE A 49 -0.50 -14.82 9.64
N VAL A 50 -0.57 -14.97 8.31
CA VAL A 50 0.52 -14.58 7.39
C VAL A 50 0.51 -13.06 7.19
N ASP A 51 1.26 -12.34 8.00
CA ASP A 51 1.49 -10.91 7.78
C ASP A 51 2.44 -10.74 6.61
N THR A 52 1.92 -10.34 5.44
CA THR A 52 2.72 -10.17 4.21
C THR A 52 3.72 -9.01 4.27
N PHE A 53 3.65 -8.18 5.33
CA PHE A 53 4.68 -7.20 5.68
C PHE A 53 5.75 -7.75 6.63
N ALA A 54 5.64 -9.00 7.09
CA ALA A 54 6.64 -9.58 7.97
C ALA A 54 8.01 -9.59 7.28
N PRO A 55 9.10 -9.24 7.98
CA PRO A 55 10.45 -9.21 7.41
C PRO A 55 10.85 -10.50 6.68
N GLY A 56 10.36 -11.67 7.14
CA GLY A 56 10.63 -12.96 6.50
C GLY A 56 9.98 -13.17 5.13
N LEU A 57 9.02 -12.32 4.74
CA LEU A 57 8.33 -12.36 3.44
C LEU A 57 8.81 -11.25 2.48
N ALA A 58 9.75 -10.41 2.91
CA ALA A 58 10.39 -9.39 2.09
C ALA A 58 11.08 -9.97 0.84
N VAL A 59 11.47 -11.25 0.88
CA VAL A 59 12.11 -11.97 -0.23
C VAL A 59 11.23 -12.06 -1.48
N PHE A 60 9.92 -11.89 -1.32
CA PHE A 60 8.95 -11.92 -2.42
C PHE A 60 8.72 -10.53 -3.04
N CYS A 61 9.44 -9.51 -2.56
CA CYS A 61 9.35 -8.15 -3.06
C CYS A 61 10.56 -7.81 -3.93
N HIS A 62 10.32 -7.51 -5.20
CA HIS A 62 11.33 -7.19 -6.21
C HIS A 62 11.46 -5.69 -6.50
N GLY A 63 10.68 -4.86 -5.82
CA GLY A 63 10.71 -3.42 -5.94
C GLY A 63 10.16 -2.76 -4.68
N TRP A 64 10.77 -1.66 -4.27
CA TRP A 64 10.40 -0.97 -3.04
C TRP A 64 10.00 0.49 -3.30
N PRO A 65 9.22 1.12 -2.40
CA PRO A 65 9.07 2.57 -2.36
C PRO A 65 10.40 3.29 -2.16
N ARG A 66 10.43 4.57 -2.52
CA ARG A 66 11.60 5.43 -2.26
C ARG A 66 11.94 5.46 -0.77
N ALA A 67 13.23 5.52 -0.49
CA ALA A 67 13.84 5.60 0.83
C ALA A 67 13.41 4.49 1.82
N LYS A 68 12.82 3.39 1.35
CA LYS A 68 12.42 2.28 2.23
C LYS A 68 13.60 1.35 2.49
N HIS A 69 13.81 1.00 3.76
CA HIS A 69 14.80 0.03 4.21
C HIS A 69 14.33 -1.43 4.02
N ASN A 70 15.28 -2.37 3.91
CA ASN A 70 15.01 -3.81 3.83
C ASN A 70 16.07 -4.67 4.56
N PRO A 71 15.70 -5.49 5.56
CA PRO A 71 14.35 -5.70 6.07
C PRO A 71 13.80 -4.44 6.75
N GLY A 72 12.56 -4.11 6.43
CA GLY A 72 11.85 -3.00 7.06
C GLY A 72 11.44 -3.32 8.50
N ASN A 73 11.24 -2.28 9.30
CA ASN A 73 10.58 -2.35 10.60
C ASN A 73 9.21 -1.69 10.50
N TRP A 74 8.15 -2.46 10.75
CA TRP A 74 6.77 -1.96 10.61
C TRP A 74 6.48 -0.71 11.47
N ILE A 75 7.15 -0.54 12.61
CA ILE A 75 7.01 0.65 13.46
C ILE A 75 7.55 1.87 12.71
N ASP A 76 8.75 1.76 12.14
CA ASP A 76 9.37 2.82 11.35
C ASP A 76 8.57 3.09 10.07
N GLU A 77 8.02 2.04 9.45
CA GLU A 77 7.14 2.17 8.28
C GLU A 77 5.87 2.97 8.56
N SER A 78 5.19 2.66 9.67
CA SER A 78 3.96 3.32 10.09
C SER A 78 4.15 4.75 10.62
N SER A 79 5.40 5.20 10.82
CA SER A 79 5.72 6.51 11.40
C SER A 79 6.57 7.42 10.51
N ASN A 80 7.47 6.86 9.69
CA ASN A 80 8.47 7.62 8.94
C ASN A 80 8.23 7.69 7.42
N TYR A 81 7.35 6.84 6.88
CA TYR A 81 7.10 6.73 5.43
C TYR A 81 5.66 7.03 5.03
N LEU A 82 4.81 7.09 6.03
CA LEU A 82 3.39 7.30 5.92
C LEU A 82 3.11 8.79 5.72
N TRP A 83 2.39 9.13 4.65
CA TRP A 83 2.10 10.51 4.28
C TRP A 83 0.60 10.79 4.31
N ASP A 84 0.12 11.41 5.38
CA ASP A 84 -1.27 11.89 5.50
C ASP A 84 -1.43 13.19 4.71
N ILE A 85 -1.82 13.09 3.45
CA ILE A 85 -2.02 14.24 2.57
C ILE A 85 -2.90 15.30 3.26
N ALA A 86 -4.04 14.87 3.81
CA ALA A 86 -5.01 15.81 4.37
C ALA A 86 -4.49 16.52 5.63
N ALA A 87 -3.76 15.81 6.50
CA ALA A 87 -3.17 16.43 7.68
C ALA A 87 -1.99 17.35 7.36
N GLN A 88 -1.25 17.08 6.28
CA GLN A 88 -0.11 17.90 5.87
C GLN A 88 -0.54 19.14 5.08
N GLU A 89 -1.61 19.05 4.28
CA GLU A 89 -2.22 20.23 3.64
C GLU A 89 -2.66 21.28 4.66
N LEU A 90 -3.23 20.85 5.80
CA LEU A 90 -3.60 21.75 6.91
C LEU A 90 -2.39 22.47 7.54
N LYS A 91 -1.19 21.91 7.37
CA LYS A 91 0.09 22.52 7.80
C LYS A 91 0.77 23.31 6.68
N GLY A 92 0.15 23.40 5.50
CA GLY A 92 0.67 24.12 4.34
C GLY A 92 1.65 23.32 3.48
N ASP A 93 1.82 22.01 3.72
CA ASP A 93 2.63 21.15 2.86
C ASP A 93 1.73 20.46 1.83
N THR A 94 1.91 20.82 0.56
CA THR A 94 1.11 20.32 -0.57
C THR A 94 1.82 19.23 -1.39
N HIS A 95 2.96 18.73 -0.92
CA HIS A 95 3.71 17.75 -1.69
C HIS A 95 2.98 16.40 -1.78
N ALA A 96 3.09 15.74 -2.93
CA ALA A 96 2.56 14.41 -3.17
C ALA A 96 3.28 13.32 -2.38
N CYS A 97 4.53 13.56 -1.97
CA CYS A 97 5.41 12.60 -1.32
C CYS A 97 5.82 13.06 0.08
N HIS A 98 6.00 12.09 0.98
CA HIS A 98 6.72 12.29 2.23
C HIS A 98 8.10 12.94 1.97
N PRO A 99 8.59 13.86 2.82
CA PRO A 99 9.89 14.51 2.63
C PRO A 99 11.06 13.58 2.30
N SER A 100 11.14 12.41 2.93
CA SER A 100 12.19 11.40 2.65
C SER A 100 12.08 10.75 1.27
N GLN A 101 10.93 10.84 0.60
CA GLN A 101 10.64 10.23 -0.70
C GLN A 101 10.65 11.21 -1.87
N ARG A 102 10.95 12.49 -1.62
CA ARG A 102 11.01 13.53 -2.68
C ARG A 102 12.23 13.35 -3.59
N SER A 103 13.24 12.61 -3.13
CA SER A 103 14.39 12.20 -3.95
C SER A 103 14.28 10.71 -4.31
N PRO A 104 14.78 10.28 -5.48
CA PRO A 104 14.77 8.88 -5.91
C PRO A 104 15.85 8.05 -5.19
N THR A 105 15.83 8.07 -3.86
CA THR A 105 16.78 7.36 -3.00
C THR A 105 16.35 5.92 -2.80
N TYR A 106 17.29 4.98 -2.94
CA TYR A 106 17.09 3.54 -2.75
C TYR A 106 18.29 2.95 -2.01
N PHE A 107 18.03 2.12 -1.00
CA PHE A 107 19.07 1.45 -0.21
C PHE A 107 19.45 0.11 -0.87
N THR A 108 20.20 0.21 -1.97
CA THR A 108 20.56 -0.93 -2.81
C THR A 108 21.44 -1.97 -2.11
N GLU A 109 22.20 -1.54 -1.12
CA GLU A 109 23.00 -2.35 -0.19
C GLU A 109 22.14 -3.22 0.72
N GLU A 110 20.88 -2.85 0.91
CA GLU A 110 19.84 -3.56 1.66
C GLU A 110 18.95 -4.41 0.74
N ASN A 111 19.28 -4.52 -0.54
CA ASN A 111 18.42 -5.09 -1.58
C ASN A 111 17.07 -4.36 -1.74
N ALA A 112 17.00 -3.09 -1.34
CA ALA A 112 15.81 -2.25 -1.51
C ALA A 112 15.85 -1.50 -2.85
N TYR A 113 15.74 -2.24 -3.96
CA TYR A 113 15.79 -1.69 -5.32
C TYR A 113 14.45 -1.08 -5.77
N MET A 114 14.49 -0.20 -6.77
CA MET A 114 13.27 0.20 -7.50
C MET A 114 12.70 -0.97 -8.33
N ALA A 115 11.40 -0.98 -8.56
CA ALA A 115 10.76 -1.97 -9.42
C ALA A 115 11.30 -1.90 -10.85
N THR A 116 11.25 -3.02 -11.59
CA THR A 116 11.68 -3.05 -12.99
C THR A 116 10.60 -3.65 -13.87
N ALA A 117 10.34 -3.04 -15.02
CA ALA A 117 9.39 -3.54 -16.00
C ALA A 117 9.91 -3.31 -17.42
N LYS A 118 9.22 -3.91 -18.39
CA LYS A 118 9.37 -3.59 -19.81
C LYS A 118 8.18 -2.75 -20.28
N PRO A 119 8.29 -1.98 -21.37
CA PRO A 119 7.11 -1.35 -21.98
C PRO A 119 6.02 -2.40 -22.26
N GLY A 120 4.78 -2.11 -21.86
CA GLY A 120 3.66 -3.05 -21.97
C GLY A 120 3.67 -4.20 -20.95
N GLY A 121 4.62 -4.23 -20.02
CA GLY A 121 4.64 -5.15 -18.88
C GLY A 121 3.72 -4.71 -17.75
N SER A 122 3.89 -5.31 -16.57
CA SER A 122 3.13 -4.96 -15.37
C SER A 122 4.00 -5.12 -14.13
N ILE A 123 3.68 -4.38 -13.09
CA ILE A 123 4.18 -4.61 -11.72
C ILE A 123 3.01 -4.91 -10.80
N LYS A 124 3.28 -5.55 -9.66
CA LYS A 124 2.26 -5.78 -8.64
C LYS A 124 2.57 -5.05 -7.34
N LEU A 125 1.70 -4.11 -7.01
CA LEU A 125 1.77 -3.34 -5.78
C LEU A 125 1.18 -4.14 -4.61
N MET A 126 1.81 -4.00 -3.44
CA MET A 126 1.34 -4.50 -2.16
C MET A 126 1.21 -3.34 -1.19
N PHE A 127 0.04 -3.14 -0.61
CA PHE A 127 -0.21 -2.05 0.33
C PHE A 127 -1.03 -2.53 1.53
N GLY A 128 -0.73 -1.93 2.67
CA GLY A 128 -1.26 -2.31 3.98
C GLY A 128 -2.06 -1.16 4.53
N GLY A 129 -3.19 -1.45 5.17
CA GLY A 129 -3.99 -0.45 5.86
C GLY A 129 -4.26 -0.91 7.27
N ASN A 130 -3.74 -0.19 8.28
CA ASN A 130 -4.06 -0.50 9.66
C ASN A 130 -5.47 0.01 9.97
N GLY A 131 -6.34 -0.93 10.35
CA GLY A 131 -7.70 -0.67 10.84
C GLY A 131 -8.83 -0.68 9.80
N HIS A 132 -8.59 -0.40 8.51
CA HIS A 132 -9.68 -0.09 7.55
C HIS A 132 -9.56 -0.80 6.19
N SER A 133 -8.76 -1.85 6.12
CA SER A 133 -8.46 -2.51 4.84
C SER A 133 -9.52 -3.53 4.39
N ARG A 134 -10.48 -3.91 5.26
CA ARG A 134 -11.38 -5.06 5.02
C ARG A 134 -12.73 -4.90 5.72
N GLY A 135 -13.81 -4.84 4.94
CA GLY A 135 -15.18 -5.06 5.43
C GLY A 135 -15.56 -4.25 6.68
N ALA A 136 -16.35 -4.85 7.58
CA ALA A 136 -17.11 -4.24 8.69
C ALA A 136 -16.36 -3.28 9.66
N ASN A 137 -15.05 -3.11 9.52
CA ASN A 137 -14.24 -2.16 10.29
C ASN A 137 -14.01 -0.81 9.57
N VAL A 138 -14.57 -0.63 8.37
CA VAL A 138 -14.63 0.67 7.70
C VAL A 138 -15.96 1.32 8.02
N ASP A 139 -15.96 2.56 8.52
CA ASP A 139 -17.18 3.34 8.70
C ASP A 139 -17.97 3.36 7.38
N GLY A 140 -19.15 2.74 7.35
CA GLY A 140 -20.01 2.66 6.17
C GLY A 140 -19.63 1.58 5.14
N GLY A 141 -18.58 0.77 5.38
CA GLY A 141 -18.25 -0.42 4.60
C GLY A 141 -17.52 -0.22 3.26
N ASP A 142 -17.22 1.02 2.86
CA ASP A 142 -16.45 1.32 1.64
C ASP A 142 -15.01 1.71 1.98
N PRO A 143 -14.01 0.82 1.77
CA PRO A 143 -12.61 1.12 2.04
C PRO A 143 -12.03 2.15 1.06
N GLY A 144 -12.79 2.63 0.08
CA GLY A 144 -12.36 3.61 -0.90
C GLY A 144 -11.55 2.99 -2.04
N LYS A 145 -10.63 3.76 -2.61
CA LYS A 145 -9.94 3.42 -3.86
C LYS A 145 -8.43 3.49 -3.74
N SER A 146 -7.75 2.61 -4.47
CA SER A 146 -6.32 2.70 -4.71
C SER A 146 -6.06 3.24 -6.11
N ILE A 147 -5.22 4.27 -6.21
CA ILE A 147 -4.94 4.99 -7.44
C ILE A 147 -3.44 5.13 -7.63
N VAL A 148 -2.96 4.93 -8.85
CA VAL A 148 -1.58 5.21 -9.24
C VAL A 148 -1.56 6.35 -10.22
N TYR A 149 -0.75 7.36 -9.92
CA TYR A 149 -0.49 8.49 -10.79
C TYR A 149 0.92 8.41 -11.37
N TRP A 150 1.05 8.83 -12.63
CA TRP A 150 2.29 8.93 -13.37
C TRP A 150 2.26 10.15 -14.29
N LYS A 151 3.37 10.89 -14.35
CA LYS A 151 3.49 12.14 -15.12
C LYS A 151 3.51 11.96 -16.65
N GLY A 152 3.47 10.73 -17.12
CA GLY A 152 3.43 10.41 -18.56
C GLY A 152 4.79 10.37 -19.27
N LYS A 153 5.90 10.68 -18.58
CA LYS A 153 7.25 10.74 -19.17
C LYS A 153 8.33 10.24 -18.22
N LYS A 154 9.50 9.89 -18.77
CA LYS A 154 10.68 9.49 -18.01
C LYS A 154 11.29 10.68 -17.27
N GLU A 155 11.89 10.44 -16.12
CA GLU A 155 12.57 11.45 -15.27
C GLU A 155 11.71 12.67 -14.90
N MET A 156 10.40 12.58 -15.06
CA MET A 156 9.44 13.60 -14.66
C MET A 156 8.72 13.14 -13.40
N GLU A 157 8.55 14.06 -12.44
CA GLU A 157 7.97 13.75 -11.14
C GLU A 157 6.58 14.37 -10.98
N ILE A 158 5.78 13.75 -10.11
CA ILE A 158 4.58 14.35 -9.53
C ILE A 158 5.02 14.89 -8.18
N GLU A 159 5.07 16.23 -8.06
CA GLU A 159 5.63 16.88 -6.88
C GLU A 159 4.52 17.31 -5.91
N ASP A 160 3.34 17.67 -6.43
CA ASP A 160 2.25 18.30 -5.68
C ASP A 160 0.92 17.55 -5.81
N ILE A 161 0.10 17.58 -4.75
CA ILE A 161 -1.22 16.94 -4.68
C ILE A 161 -2.17 17.44 -5.77
N LYS A 162 -2.05 18.69 -6.22
CA LYS A 162 -2.87 19.24 -7.32
C LYS A 162 -2.68 18.50 -8.65
N GLU A 163 -1.59 17.74 -8.77
CA GLU A 163 -1.27 16.96 -9.94
C GLU A 163 -1.94 15.57 -9.94
N PHE A 164 -2.72 15.23 -8.90
CA PHE A 164 -3.60 14.06 -8.85
C PHE A 164 -4.83 14.25 -9.75
N THR A 165 -4.58 14.41 -11.04
CA THR A 165 -5.58 14.70 -12.07
C THR A 165 -5.96 13.45 -12.86
N LYS A 166 -7.02 13.54 -13.66
CA LYS A 166 -7.39 12.48 -14.60
C LYS A 166 -6.30 12.22 -15.66
N GLU A 167 -5.57 13.26 -16.06
CA GLU A 167 -4.49 13.15 -17.05
C GLU A 167 -3.31 12.34 -16.53
N ASN A 168 -2.92 12.55 -15.28
CA ASN A 168 -1.80 11.82 -14.65
C ASN A 168 -2.24 10.46 -14.08
N LYS A 169 -3.52 10.09 -14.13
CA LYS A 169 -4.01 8.84 -13.55
C LYS A 169 -3.66 7.66 -14.47
N LEU A 170 -2.80 6.77 -13.98
CA LEU A 170 -2.41 5.56 -14.72
C LEU A 170 -3.37 4.40 -14.45
N LYS A 171 -3.78 4.19 -13.19
CA LYS A 171 -4.64 3.08 -12.79
C LYS A 171 -5.47 3.46 -11.56
N GLU A 172 -6.68 2.93 -11.47
CA GLU A 172 -7.58 3.03 -10.31
C GLU A 172 -8.30 1.70 -10.13
N ILE A 173 -8.42 1.26 -8.88
CA ILE A 173 -9.21 0.09 -8.45
C ILE A 173 -9.84 0.36 -7.08
N GLY A 174 -10.82 -0.45 -6.66
CA GLY A 174 -11.25 -0.48 -5.26
C GLY A 174 -10.09 -0.90 -4.35
N PHE A 175 -10.00 -0.32 -3.14
CA PHE A 175 -8.85 -0.53 -2.25
C PHE A 175 -8.57 -2.01 -1.94
N ALA A 176 -9.61 -2.83 -1.82
CA ALA A 176 -9.50 -4.27 -1.59
C ALA A 176 -9.93 -5.11 -2.81
N GLU A 177 -9.96 -4.54 -4.02
CA GLU A 177 -10.51 -5.20 -5.21
C GLU A 177 -9.72 -6.46 -5.63
N GLU A 178 -8.38 -6.39 -5.57
CA GLU A 178 -7.50 -7.54 -5.81
C GLU A 178 -7.02 -8.20 -4.51
N ALA A 179 -7.61 -7.84 -3.35
CA ALA A 179 -7.25 -8.43 -2.07
C ALA A 179 -7.68 -9.90 -1.99
N PHE A 180 -6.96 -10.70 -1.19
CA PHE A 180 -7.21 -12.13 -1.05
C PHE A 180 -7.61 -12.51 0.38
N VAL A 181 -8.60 -13.41 0.54
CA VAL A 181 -9.23 -13.69 1.85
C VAL A 181 -9.40 -15.18 2.15
N TRP A 182 -9.07 -15.56 3.40
CA TRP A 182 -9.41 -16.82 4.06
C TRP A 182 -9.66 -16.60 5.58
N PRO A 183 -10.25 -17.54 6.35
CA PRO A 183 -11.26 -18.45 5.83
C PRO A 183 -12.25 -17.65 4.98
N LYS A 184 -12.78 -18.30 3.92
CA LYS A 184 -13.64 -17.66 2.93
C LYS A 184 -14.66 -16.75 3.62
N ASP A 185 -14.50 -15.44 3.47
CA ASP A 185 -15.51 -14.49 3.90
C ASP A 185 -16.63 -14.53 2.85
N PRO A 186 -17.84 -15.01 3.18
CA PRO A 186 -18.93 -15.06 2.21
C PRO A 186 -19.34 -13.68 1.68
N ASN A 187 -18.90 -12.59 2.31
CA ASN A 187 -19.12 -11.22 1.86
C ASN A 187 -18.07 -10.73 0.85
N VAL A 188 -16.96 -11.45 0.68
CA VAL A 188 -15.89 -11.11 -0.27
C VAL A 188 -16.07 -11.95 -1.54
N LYS A 189 -16.26 -11.28 -2.68
CA LYS A 189 -16.67 -11.93 -3.94
C LYS A 189 -15.51 -12.24 -4.91
N SER A 190 -14.27 -11.85 -4.59
CA SER A 190 -13.07 -12.03 -5.42
C SER A 190 -11.79 -12.00 -4.56
N PRO A 191 -10.74 -12.80 -4.86
CA PRO A 191 -10.67 -13.90 -5.82
C PRO A 191 -11.11 -15.24 -5.21
N THR A 192 -11.42 -16.22 -6.07
CA THR A 192 -12.09 -17.50 -5.78
C THR A 192 -11.28 -18.54 -5.01
N GLU A 193 -9.98 -18.33 -4.82
CA GLU A 193 -9.00 -19.35 -4.44
C GLU A 193 -8.83 -19.55 -2.93
N GLY A 194 -9.50 -18.76 -2.09
CA GLY A 194 -9.63 -18.98 -0.64
C GLY A 194 -8.31 -19.21 0.12
N LEU A 195 -7.34 -18.30 0.08
CA LEU A 195 -6.20 -18.28 1.00
C LEU A 195 -5.98 -16.89 1.63
N LEU A 196 -5.18 -16.85 2.69
CA LEU A 196 -5.24 -15.84 3.76
C LEU A 196 -4.07 -14.87 3.71
N ASP A 197 -4.27 -13.71 3.10
CA ASP A 197 -3.23 -12.70 2.94
C ASP A 197 -3.66 -11.44 3.66
N LYS A 198 -2.80 -10.68 4.39
CA LYS A 198 -3.14 -9.35 4.97
C LYS A 198 -2.98 -8.19 3.98
N GLY A 199 -2.32 -8.44 2.86
CA GLY A 199 -2.02 -7.46 1.83
C GLY A 199 -3.27 -7.10 1.04
N ASN A 200 -3.35 -5.83 0.65
CA ASN A 200 -4.14 -5.42 -0.49
C ASN A 200 -3.20 -5.29 -1.68
N TRP A 201 -3.74 -5.58 -2.85
CA TRP A 201 -2.96 -5.75 -4.07
C TRP A 201 -3.51 -4.85 -5.16
N MET A 202 -2.63 -4.47 -6.09
CA MET A 202 -3.01 -3.76 -7.30
C MET A 202 -2.04 -4.12 -8.41
N THR A 203 -2.56 -4.61 -9.52
CA THR A 203 -1.75 -4.81 -10.72
C THR A 203 -1.74 -3.51 -11.53
N VAL A 204 -0.55 -3.01 -11.83
CA VAL A 204 -0.36 -1.78 -12.61
C VAL A 204 0.30 -2.15 -13.94
N ASP A 205 -0.46 -2.00 -15.02
CA ASP A 205 0.01 -2.23 -16.38
C ASP A 205 0.77 -1.01 -16.90
N MET A 206 1.96 -1.24 -17.44
CA MET A 206 2.81 -0.21 -18.03
C MET A 206 2.37 0.07 -19.47
N PRO A 207 2.26 1.34 -19.90
CA PRO A 207 2.02 1.67 -21.30
C PRO A 207 3.07 1.04 -22.24
N LYS A 208 2.63 0.67 -23.45
CA LYS A 208 3.46 -0.05 -24.43
C LYS A 208 4.55 0.82 -25.04
N ASP A 209 4.37 2.12 -24.99
CA ASP A 209 5.21 3.17 -25.57
C ASP A 209 6.06 3.89 -24.51
N MET A 210 6.12 3.38 -23.27
CA MET A 210 7.01 3.95 -22.26
C MET A 210 8.46 3.98 -22.75
N GLU A 211 9.09 5.14 -22.62
CA GLU A 211 10.51 5.30 -22.87
C GLU A 211 11.33 4.48 -21.86
N LYS A 212 12.52 4.03 -22.26
CA LYS A 212 13.47 3.43 -21.32
C LYS A 212 13.98 4.47 -20.34
N GLY A 213 14.07 4.10 -19.07
CA GLY A 213 14.53 4.98 -17.99
C GLY A 213 13.68 4.88 -16.73
N ARG A 214 13.92 5.78 -15.78
CA ARG A 214 13.19 5.85 -14.52
C ARG A 214 11.88 6.62 -14.71
N HIS A 215 10.79 6.05 -14.22
CA HIS A 215 9.48 6.70 -14.18
C HIS A 215 9.00 6.77 -12.74
N MET A 216 8.82 7.99 -12.24
CA MET A 216 8.26 8.22 -10.92
C MET A 216 6.76 7.99 -10.94
N MET A 217 6.25 7.30 -9.92
CA MET A 217 4.84 7.05 -9.71
C MET A 217 4.44 7.39 -8.27
N VAL A 218 3.17 7.75 -8.09
CA VAL A 218 2.57 7.99 -6.78
C VAL A 218 1.40 7.05 -6.60
N TRP A 219 1.51 6.17 -5.61
CA TRP A 219 0.37 5.42 -5.11
C TRP A 219 -0.40 6.29 -4.13
N VAL A 220 -1.73 6.31 -4.25
CA VAL A 220 -2.64 7.09 -3.43
C VAL A 220 -3.79 6.19 -2.95
N TRP A 221 -4.10 6.28 -1.67
CA TRP A 221 -5.36 5.81 -1.12
C TRP A 221 -6.35 6.97 -1.00
N GLU A 222 -7.46 6.84 -1.72
CA GLU A 222 -8.61 7.73 -1.63
C GLU A 222 -9.64 7.15 -0.66
N TYR A 223 -10.01 7.92 0.38
CA TYR A 223 -11.01 7.53 1.36
C TYR A 223 -11.97 8.70 1.65
N GLY A 224 -13.28 8.43 1.61
CA GLY A 224 -14.31 9.46 1.67
C GLY A 224 -14.33 10.39 0.45
N GLY A 225 -13.94 9.86 -0.73
CA GLY A 225 -13.90 10.60 -1.99
C GLY A 225 -12.78 11.64 -2.12
N LYS A 226 -11.73 11.55 -1.28
CA LYS A 226 -10.58 12.46 -1.28
C LYS A 226 -9.27 11.70 -1.07
N PRO A 227 -8.16 12.12 -1.71
CA PRO A 227 -6.83 11.60 -1.41
C PRO A 227 -6.53 11.73 0.10
N ARG A 228 -6.11 10.65 0.73
CA ARG A 228 -5.78 10.63 2.17
C ARG A 228 -4.34 10.26 2.41
N TRP A 229 -3.87 9.22 1.76
CA TRP A 229 -2.52 8.69 1.97
C TRP A 229 -1.81 8.53 0.64
N SER A 230 -0.52 8.79 0.61
CA SER A 230 0.30 8.49 -0.57
C SER A 230 1.65 7.90 -0.23
N THR A 231 2.24 7.26 -1.23
CA THR A 231 3.60 6.73 -1.20
C THR A 231 4.22 6.87 -2.59
N CYS A 232 5.45 7.36 -2.64
CA CYS A 232 6.15 7.58 -3.90
C CYS A 232 7.16 6.48 -4.17
N PHE A 233 7.22 6.06 -5.43
CA PHE A 233 8.09 4.99 -5.91
C PHE A 233 8.51 5.24 -7.35
N ASP A 234 9.46 4.45 -7.83
CA ASP A 234 9.89 4.50 -9.23
C ASP A 234 9.79 3.12 -9.86
N VAL A 235 9.61 3.13 -11.18
CA VAL A 235 9.71 1.95 -12.04
C VAL A 235 10.81 2.23 -13.06
N MET A 236 11.79 1.34 -13.12
CA MET A 236 12.80 1.33 -14.18
C MET A 236 12.28 0.55 -15.39
N ILE A 237 12.06 1.25 -16.50
CA ILE A 237 11.67 0.66 -17.77
C ILE A 237 12.92 0.24 -18.56
N LYS A 238 13.06 -1.06 -18.84
CA LYS A 238 14.23 -1.68 -19.51
C LYS A 238 13.97 -2.05 -20.97
#